data_AF-A0AAD7Z754-F1
#
_entry.id   AF-A0AAD7Z754-F1
#
_cell.length_a   1.000
_cell.length_b   1.000
_cell.length_c   1.000
_cell.angle_alpha   90.00
_cell.angle_beta   90.00
_cell.angle_gamma   90.00
#
_symmetry.space_group_name_H-M   'P 1'
#
loop_
_entity.id
_entity.type
_entity.pdbx_description
1 polymer ?
#
loop_
_entity_poly.entity_id
_entity_poly.type
_entity_poly.pdbx_seq_one_letter_code
_entity_poly.pdbx_strand_id
1 'polypeptide(L)'
;MRKSPYLLQHASNPVEWYPWGEEAFEMAKREDKLIFLSVGYSTCHWCHVMERESFENEEIAKVMNEHFVNIKVDREERPDVDKMYMSFVQFPDVSPETA
;
A
#
# COMPACT_ATOMS: atom_id res chain seq x y z
N MET A 1 -1.32 -19.72 5.25
CA MET A 1 -1.02 -18.42 4.62
C MET A 1 0.48 -18.16 4.78
N ARG A 2 1.23 -18.20 3.68
CA ARG A 2 2.62 -17.72 3.69
C ARG A 2 2.53 -16.20 3.74
N LYS A 3 3.12 -15.55 4.74
CA LYS A 3 3.28 -14.10 4.75
C LYS A 3 4.33 -13.75 3.68
N SER A 4 4.02 -12.85 2.75
CA SER A 4 4.98 -12.34 1.77
C SER A 4 6.28 -11.93 2.49
N PRO A 5 7.46 -12.36 2.02
CA PRO A 5 8.74 -11.88 2.53
C PRO A 5 8.88 -10.35 2.50
N TYR A 6 8.29 -9.70 1.49
CA TYR A 6 8.27 -8.24 1.36
C TYR A 6 7.40 -7.59 2.45
N LEU A 7 6.21 -8.14 2.74
CA LEU A 7 5.37 -7.64 3.84
C LEU A 7 6.03 -7.87 5.22
N LEU A 8 6.77 -8.98 5.39
CA LEU A 8 7.52 -9.24 6.61
C LEU A 8 8.67 -8.25 6.81
N GLN A 9 9.32 -7.81 5.72
CA GLN A 9 10.38 -6.82 5.77
C GLN A 9 9.88 -5.46 6.28
N HIS A 10 8.64 -5.09 5.93
CA HIS A 10 8.01 -3.85 6.39
C HIS A 10 7.31 -3.96 7.76
N ALA A 11 7.25 -5.15 8.36
CA ALA A 11 6.48 -5.38 9.59
C ALA A 11 7.08 -4.67 10.82
N SER A 12 8.36 -4.27 10.76
CA SER A 12 9.03 -3.49 11.81
C SER A 12 8.89 -1.97 11.63
N ASN A 13 8.27 -1.51 10.55
CA ASN A 13 8.17 -0.08 10.28
C ASN A 13 7.13 0.57 11.20
N PRO A 14 7.35 1.83 11.63
CA PRO A 14 6.40 2.55 12.48
C PRO A 14 5.05 2.84 11.78
N VAL A 15 5.00 2.77 10.45
CA VAL A 15 3.73 2.85 9.71
C VAL A 15 2.89 1.59 9.95
N GLU A 16 1.62 1.78 10.31
CA GLU A 16 0.67 0.70 10.56
C GLU A 16 0.16 0.10 9.25
N TRP A 17 0.92 -0.85 8.70
CA TRP A 17 0.59 -1.50 7.44
C TRP A 17 -0.45 -2.60 7.58
N TYR A 18 -1.50 -2.50 6.78
CA TYR A 18 -2.44 -3.58 6.52
C TYR A 18 -2.09 -4.29 5.20
N PRO A 19 -2.31 -5.62 5.12
CA PRO A 19 -2.32 -6.31 3.83
C PRO A 19 -3.54 -5.87 3.02
N TRP A 20 -3.45 -5.99 1.70
CA TRP A 20 -4.63 -5.82 0.85
C TRP A 20 -5.72 -6.83 1.23
N GLY A 21 -6.92 -6.33 1.58
CA GLY A 21 -8.05 -7.18 1.89
C GLY A 21 -9.21 -6.42 2.52
N GLU A 22 -10.31 -7.14 2.74
CA GLU A 22 -11.56 -6.61 3.28
C GLU A 22 -11.38 -5.94 4.64
N GLU A 23 -10.51 -6.48 5.49
CA GLU A 23 -10.21 -5.90 6.81
C GLU A 23 -9.73 -4.44 6.72
N ALA A 24 -8.84 -4.13 5.78
CA ALA A 24 -8.33 -2.77 5.59
C ALA A 24 -9.41 -1.83 5.04
N PHE A 25 -10.27 -2.32 4.14
CA PHE A 25 -11.35 -1.51 3.57
C PHE A 25 -12.45 -1.21 4.58
N GLU A 26 -12.82 -2.20 5.40
CA GLU A 26 -13.79 -2.01 6.48
C GLU A 26 -13.22 -1.11 7.58
N MET A 27 -11.92 -1.19 7.88
CA MET A 27 -11.25 -0.22 8.76
C MET A 27 -11.37 1.20 8.20
N ALA A 28 -11.04 1.41 6.93
CA ALA A 28 -11.10 2.73 6.30
C ALA A 28 -12.51 3.34 6.35
N LYS A 29 -13.54 2.53 6.08
CA LYS A 29 -14.95 2.96 6.20
C LYS A 29 -15.34 3.26 7.64
N ARG A 30 -14.95 2.41 8.58
CA ARG A 30 -15.31 2.57 10.01
C ARG A 30 -14.67 3.81 10.62
N GLU A 31 -13.42 4.08 10.27
CA GLU A 31 -12.69 5.23 10.79
C GLU A 31 -12.88 6.51 9.96
N ASP A 32 -13.63 6.45 8.85
CA ASP A 32 -13.81 7.54 7.90
C ASP A 32 -12.46 8.14 7.42
N LYS A 33 -11.50 7.25 7.14
CA LYS A 33 -10.14 7.59 6.72
C LYS A 33 -9.91 7.20 5.26
N LEU A 34 -9.08 8.01 4.59
CA LEU A 34 -8.60 7.68 3.25
C LEU A 34 -7.64 6.49 3.30
N ILE A 35 -7.53 5.77 2.18
CA ILE A 35 -6.56 4.68 2.02
C ILE A 35 -5.29 5.23 1.38
N PHE A 36 -4.15 4.99 2.03
CA PHE A 36 -2.84 5.15 1.41
C PHE A 36 -2.37 3.80 0.88
N LEU A 37 -2.40 3.61 -0.44
CA LEU A 37 -2.00 2.37 -1.08
C LEU A 37 -0.55 2.43 -1.57
N SER A 38 0.32 1.59 -1.02
CA SER A 38 1.71 1.41 -1.46
C SER A 38 1.90 0.04 -2.09
N VAL A 39 2.08 0.01 -3.41
CA VAL A 39 2.39 -1.21 -4.17
C VAL A 39 3.88 -1.25 -4.48
N GLY A 40 4.55 -2.36 -4.20
CA GLY A 40 5.97 -2.55 -4.52
C GLY A 40 6.34 -4.01 -4.65
N TYR A 41 7.64 -4.29 -4.85
CA TYR A 41 8.18 -5.64 -4.99
C TYR A 41 9.63 -5.69 -4.49
N SER A 42 10.11 -6.89 -4.17
CA SER A 42 11.37 -7.11 -3.44
C SER A 42 12.63 -6.47 -4.06
N THR A 43 12.71 -6.41 -5.39
CA THR A 43 13.87 -5.89 -6.14
C THR A 43 13.72 -4.44 -6.63
N CYS A 44 12.71 -3.74 -6.15
CA CYS A 44 12.43 -2.35 -6.50
C CYS A 44 13.37 -1.37 -5.78
N HIS A 45 14.30 -0.73 -6.50
CA HIS A 45 15.24 0.24 -5.92
C HIS A 45 14.53 1.39 -5.19
N TRP A 46 13.52 2.01 -5.82
CA TRP A 46 12.82 3.16 -5.25
C TRP A 46 11.90 2.81 -4.08
N CYS A 47 11.46 1.56 -3.98
CA CYS A 47 10.67 1.09 -2.85
C CYS A 47 11.52 1.07 -1.57
N HIS A 48 12.79 0.64 -1.69
CA HIS A 48 13.77 0.69 -0.59
C HIS A 48 14.15 2.13 -0.20
N VAL A 49 14.28 3.04 -1.17
CA VAL A 49 14.54 4.46 -0.89
C VAL A 49 13.37 5.09 -0.13
N MET A 50 12.13 4.88 -0.59
CA MET A 50 10.93 5.40 0.08
C MET A 50 10.73 4.80 1.46
N GLU A 51 11.07 3.53 1.66
CA GLU A 51 11.08 2.91 2.98
C GLU A 51 12.01 3.65 3.93
N ARG A 52 13.30 3.76 3.58
CA ARG A 52 14.32 4.36 4.44
C ARG A 52 14.05 5.84 4.72
N GLU A 53 13.58 6.58 3.73
CA GLU A 53 13.43 8.04 3.83
C GLU A 53 12.07 8.47 4.38
N SER A 54 11.08 7.56 4.43
CA SER A 54 9.73 7.91 4.85
C SER A 54 9.10 6.89 5.78
N PHE A 55 9.02 5.62 5.39
CA PHE A 55 8.25 4.63 6.17
C PHE A 55 8.93 4.20 7.48
N GLU A 56 10.25 4.37 7.60
CA GLU A 56 11.01 4.16 8.84
C GLU A 56 11.02 5.39 9.76
N ASN A 57 10.58 6.55 9.28
CA ASN A 57 10.60 7.79 10.07
C ASN A 57 9.34 7.89 10.95
N GLU A 58 9.53 7.99 12.27
CA GLU A 58 8.43 8.03 13.24
C GLU A 58 7.50 9.24 13.09
N GLU A 59 8.02 10.41 12.74
CA GLU A 59 7.20 11.62 12.58
C GLU A 59 6.31 11.51 11.35
N ILE A 60 6.85 11.00 10.23
CA ILE A 60 6.09 10.74 9.01
C ILE A 60 5.06 9.64 9.27
N ALA A 61 5.47 8.54 9.90
CA ALA A 61 4.58 7.43 10.22
C ALA A 61 3.41 7.86 11.11
N LYS A 62 3.65 8.75 12.08
CA LYS A 62 2.59 9.31 12.91
C LYS A 62 1.52 10.02 12.07
N VAL A 63 1.95 10.91 11.16
CA VAL A 63 1.04 11.61 10.25
C VAL A 63 0.29 10.60 9.36
N MET A 64 0.99 9.58 8.86
CA MET A 64 0.37 8.55 8.04
C MET A 64 -0.69 7.74 8.79
N ASN A 65 -0.40 7.29 10.00
CA ASN A 65 -1.32 6.48 10.81
C ASN A 65 -2.51 7.30 11.33
N GLU A 66 -2.31 8.60 11.57
CA GLU A 66 -3.37 9.51 12.01
C GLU A 66 -4.40 9.75 10.90
N HIS A 67 -3.97 9.89 9.64
CA HIS A 67 -4.84 10.32 8.55
C HIS A 67 -5.27 9.21 7.59
N PHE A 68 -4.56 8.09 7.54
CA PHE A 68 -4.78 7.05 6.54
C PHE A 68 -4.87 5.66 7.13
N VAL A 69 -5.62 4.80 6.44
CA VAL A 69 -5.41 3.36 6.52
C VAL A 69 -4.34 2.99 5.50
N ASN A 70 -3.16 2.62 5.99
CA ASN A 70 -2.00 2.34 5.16
C ASN A 70 -2.03 0.88 4.67
N ILE A 71 -2.09 0.67 3.35
CA ILE A 71 -2.13 -0.67 2.75
C ILE A 71 -0.84 -0.92 1.98
N LYS A 72 -0.16 -2.04 2.29
CA LYS A 72 1.02 -2.49 1.58
C LYS A 72 0.68 -3.69 0.69
N VAL A 73 1.07 -3.61 -0.58
CA VAL A 73 0.83 -4.68 -1.57
C VAL A 73 2.14 -5.14 -2.16
N ASP A 74 2.33 -6.46 -2.16
CA ASP A 74 3.37 -7.12 -2.93
C ASP A 74 2.87 -7.38 -4.35
N ARG A 75 3.45 -6.71 -5.33
CA ARG A 75 3.15 -6.86 -6.75
C ARG A 75 3.42 -8.27 -7.26
N GLU A 76 4.39 -8.99 -6.69
CA GLU A 76 4.71 -10.36 -7.09
C GLU A 76 3.57 -11.32 -6.71
N GLU A 77 2.88 -11.05 -5.60
CA GLU A 77 1.71 -11.82 -5.17
C GLU A 77 0.40 -11.30 -5.78
N ARG A 78 0.29 -9.99 -6.04
CA ARG A 78 -0.93 -9.31 -6.52
C ARG A 78 -0.68 -8.44 -7.76
N PRO A 79 -0.28 -9.02 -8.90
CA PRO A 79 -0.06 -8.29 -10.14
C PRO A 79 -1.38 -7.72 -10.73
N ASP A 80 -2.52 -8.27 -10.32
CA ASP A 80 -3.85 -7.78 -10.68
C ASP A 80 -4.13 -6.39 -10.08
N VAL A 81 -3.79 -6.20 -8.80
CA VAL A 81 -3.96 -4.92 -8.08
C VAL A 81 -3.03 -3.87 -8.68
N ASP A 82 -1.76 -4.20 -8.88
CA ASP A 82 -0.78 -3.33 -9.53
C ASP A 82 -1.27 -2.81 -10.88
N LYS A 83 -1.70 -3.71 -11.77
CA LYS A 83 -2.20 -3.34 -13.10
C LYS A 83 -3.41 -2.43 -13.03
N MET A 84 -4.36 -2.72 -12.15
CA MET A 84 -5.58 -1.91 -12.01
C MET A 84 -5.24 -0.46 -11.64
N TYR A 85 -4.43 -0.25 -10.60
CA TYR A 85 -4.06 1.10 -10.17
C TYR A 85 -3.10 1.79 -11.13
N MET A 86 -2.18 1.05 -11.77
CA MET A 86 -1.34 1.62 -12.83
C MET A 86 -2.16 2.08 -14.03
N SER A 87 -3.18 1.31 -14.42
CA SER A 87 -4.08 1.69 -15.51
C SER A 87 -4.85 2.96 -15.17
N PHE A 88 -5.35 3.07 -13.92
CA PHE A 88 -6.01 4.29 -13.44
C PHE A 88 -5.08 5.52 -13.47
N VAL A 89 -3.82 5.38 -13.05
CA VAL A 89 -2.85 6.50 -13.05
C VAL A 89 -2.46 6.91 -14.48
N GLN A 90 -2.29 5.95 -15.39
CA GLN A 90 -1.88 6.22 -16.77
C GLN A 90 -3.05 6.69 -17.65
N PHE A 91 -4.26 6.25 -17.34
CA PHE A 91 -5.47 6.47 -18.13
C PHE A 91 -6.66 6.81 -17.21
N PRO A 92 -6.62 7.96 -16.51
CA PRO A 92 -7.65 8.31 -15.52
C PRO A 92 -9.05 8.47 -16.11
N ASP A 93 -9.17 8.72 -17.43
CA ASP A 93 -10.44 8.89 -18.14
C ASP A 93 -11.03 7.58 -18.69
N VAL A 94 -10.34 6.45 -18.53
CA VAL A 94 -10.81 5.15 -19.01
C VAL A 94 -11.40 4.39 -17.82
N SER A 95 -12.69 4.59 -17.59
CA SER A 95 -13.41 3.87 -16.53
C SER A 95 -13.43 2.37 -16.84
N PRO A 96 -13.42 1.48 -15.82
CA PRO A 96 -13.53 0.03 -16.00
C PRO A 96 -14.78 -0.42 -16.76
N GLU A 97 -15.78 0.45 -16.90
CA GLU A 97 -17.03 0.19 -17.62
C GLU A 97 -16.89 0.32 -19.15
N THR A 98 -15.73 0.76 -19.64
CA THR A 98 -15.46 1.00 -21.08
C THR A 98 -14.56 -0.04 -21.75
N ALA A 99 -14.27 -1.17 -21.08
CA ALA A 99 -13.47 -2.28 -21.61
C ALA A 99 -14.30 -3.54 -21.87
#